data_AF-A0AAV8YVN1-F1
#
_entry.id   AF-A0AAV8YVN1-F1
#
_cell.length_a   1.000
_cell.length_b   1.000
_cell.length_c   1.000
_cell.angle_alpha   90.00
_cell.angle_beta   90.00
_cell.angle_gamma   90.00
#
_symmetry.space_group_name_H-M   'P 1'
#
loop_
_entity.id
_entity.type
_entity.pdbx_description
1 polymer ?
#
loop_
_entity_poly.entity_id
_entity_poly.type
_entity_poly.pdbx_seq_one_letter_code
_entity_poly.pdbx_strand_id
1 'polypeptide(L)'
;MAANNPFDEYLKTLNVNGKEYKYYDISALGNQYDRLPYSIRVLLESAVRNCDNFHVRGEDVKNILNWEVNQNVEGGLKCHLNLQELFCRI
;
A
#
# COMPACT_ATOMS: atom_id res chain seq x y z
N MET A 1 5.15 -20.37 5.09
CA MET A 1 3.82 -20.07 5.68
C MET A 1 3.62 -18.59 5.46
N ALA A 2 2.69 -18.20 4.57
CA ALA A 2 2.52 -16.81 4.17
C ALA A 2 2.17 -15.98 5.41
N ALA A 3 2.98 -14.97 5.73
CA ALA A 3 2.74 -14.13 6.89
C ALA A 3 1.38 -13.46 6.71
N ASN A 4 0.62 -13.38 7.81
CA ASN A 4 -0.68 -12.75 7.79
C ASN A 4 -0.50 -11.25 7.56
N ASN A 5 -0.90 -10.77 6.38
CA ASN A 5 -0.95 -9.33 6.14
C ASN A 5 -2.04 -8.73 7.04
N PRO A 6 -1.74 -7.73 7.87
CA PRO A 6 -2.74 -7.07 8.71
C PRO A 6 -3.79 -6.29 7.90
N PHE A 7 -3.65 -6.24 6.59
CA PHE A 7 -4.59 -5.64 5.64
C PHE A 7 -5.39 -6.67 4.84
N ASP A 8 -5.29 -7.97 5.17
CA ASP A 8 -6.11 -9.01 4.54
C ASP A 8 -7.62 -8.80 4.74
N GLU A 9 -8.01 -8.06 5.80
CA GLU A 9 -9.39 -7.61 6.02
C GLU A 9 -9.96 -6.75 4.87
N TYR A 10 -9.10 -6.12 4.08
CA TYR A 10 -9.49 -5.31 2.92
C TYR A 10 -9.39 -6.09 1.60
N LEU A 11 -9.05 -7.38 1.64
CA LEU A 11 -9.00 -8.23 0.46
C LEU A 11 -10.41 -8.50 -0.05
N LYS A 12 -10.70 -8.01 -1.25
CA LYS A 12 -11.94 -8.28 -1.98
C LYS A 12 -11.69 -9.20 -3.16
N THR A 13 -12.69 -10.02 -3.44
CA THR A 13 -12.74 -10.85 -4.63
C THR A 13 -13.63 -10.19 -5.68
N LEU A 14 -13.11 -10.06 -6.89
CA LEU A 14 -13.81 -9.61 -8.08
C LEU A 14 -13.97 -10.81 -9.00
N ASN A 15 -15.21 -11.16 -9.35
CA ASN A 15 -15.45 -12.16 -10.39
C ASN A 15 -15.71 -11.42 -11.72
N VAL A 16 -14.80 -11.61 -12.68
CA VAL A 16 -14.97 -11.04 -14.03
C VAL A 16 -14.85 -12.16 -15.03
N ASN A 17 -15.92 -12.37 -15.80
CA ASN A 17 -15.95 -13.34 -16.90
C ASN A 17 -15.54 -14.77 -16.48
N GLY A 18 -15.97 -15.21 -15.28
CA GLY A 18 -15.67 -16.54 -14.74
C GLY A 18 -14.26 -16.70 -14.15
N LYS A 19 -13.46 -15.62 -14.10
CA LYS A 19 -12.16 -15.60 -13.42
C LYS A 19 -12.27 -14.85 -12.10
N GLU A 20 -11.76 -15.46 -11.04
CA GLU A 20 -11.74 -14.88 -9.71
C GLU A 20 -10.43 -14.12 -9.51
N TYR A 21 -10.53 -12.81 -9.32
CA TYR A 21 -9.40 -11.92 -9.05
C TYR A 21 -9.47 -11.42 -7.61
N LYS A 22 -8.33 -11.42 -6.93
CA LYS A 22 -8.21 -10.87 -5.58
C LYS A 22 -7.54 -9.50 -5.67
N TYR A 23 -8.14 -8.50 -5.06
CA TYR A 23 -7.60 -7.15 -4.99
C TYR A 23 -7.76 -6.59 -3.58
N TYR A 24 -6.86 -5.70 -3.18
CA TYR A 24 -6.99 -4.99 -1.91
C TYR A 24 -7.82 -3.73 -2.15
N ASP A 25 -8.86 -3.51 -1.36
CA ASP A 25 -9.69 -2.31 -1.41
C ASP A 25 -8.96 -1.15 -0.69
N ILE A 26 -8.07 -0.49 -1.43
CA ILE A 26 -7.28 0.65 -0.94
C ILE A 26 -8.18 1.86 -0.63
N SER A 27 -9.36 1.92 -1.26
CA SER A 27 -10.33 2.99 -1.04
C SER A 27 -10.87 2.98 0.39
N ALA A 28 -10.93 1.81 1.02
CA ALA A 28 -11.33 1.67 2.43
C ALA A 28 -10.29 2.25 3.42
N LEU A 29 -9.05 2.51 2.99
CA LEU A 29 -8.01 3.10 3.85
C LEU A 29 -8.24 4.59 4.16
N GLY A 30 -9.12 5.28 3.41
CA GLY A 30 -9.66 6.59 3.80
C GLY A 30 -9.72 7.64 2.69
N ASN A 31 -10.41 8.75 2.98
CA ASN A 31 -10.65 9.87 2.06
C ASN A 31 -9.37 10.59 1.59
N GLN A 32 -8.24 10.38 2.28
CA GLN A 32 -6.96 10.94 1.87
C GLN A 32 -6.50 10.33 0.53
N TYR A 33 -6.83 9.05 0.27
CA TYR A 33 -6.49 8.31 -0.96
C TYR A 33 -6.87 9.06 -2.25
N ASP A 34 -8.07 9.65 -2.28
CA ASP A 34 -8.58 10.35 -3.46
C ASP A 34 -7.79 11.62 -3.79
N ARG A 35 -7.16 12.24 -2.78
CA ARG A 35 -6.34 13.44 -2.96
C ARG A 35 -4.90 13.16 -3.35
N LEU A 36 -4.43 11.91 -3.20
CA LEU A 36 -3.05 11.55 -3.56
C LEU A 36 -2.85 11.47 -5.08
N PRO A 37 -1.71 11.93 -5.60
CA PRO A 37 -1.32 11.78 -6.99
C PRO A 37 -1.01 10.32 -7.30
N TYR A 38 -1.12 9.98 -8.58
CA TYR A 38 -1.07 8.61 -9.07
C TYR A 38 0.18 7.83 -8.63
N SER A 39 1.35 8.48 -8.62
CA SER A 39 2.60 7.85 -8.17
C SER A 39 2.55 7.34 -6.73
N ILE A 40 1.88 8.06 -5.82
CA ILE A 40 1.79 7.64 -4.42
C ILE A 40 0.72 6.56 -4.23
N ARG A 41 -0.34 6.57 -5.04
CA ARG A 41 -1.34 5.48 -5.04
C ARG A 41 -0.69 4.14 -5.39
N VAL A 42 0.16 4.11 -6.43
CA VAL A 42 0.90 2.90 -6.81
C VAL A 42 1.85 2.44 -5.71
N LEU A 43 2.52 3.37 -5.01
CA LEU A 43 3.37 3.05 -3.84
C LEU A 43 2.56 2.50 -2.67
N LEU A 44 1.36 3.04 -2.44
CA LEU A 44 0.45 2.58 -1.39
C LEU A 44 -0.04 1.15 -1.66
N GLU A 45 -0.49 0.87 -2.89
CA GLU A 45 -0.88 -0.50 -3.31
C GLU A 45 0.24 -1.50 -3.09
N SER A 46 1.42 -1.11 -3.53
CA SER A 46 2.66 -1.82 -3.37
C SER A 46 3.01 -2.13 -1.91
N ALA A 47 2.84 -1.14 -1.02
CA ALA A 47 3.06 -1.30 0.41
C ALA A 47 2.01 -2.22 1.05
N VAL A 48 0.73 -2.05 0.73
CA VAL A 48 -0.37 -2.89 1.25
C VAL A 48 -0.21 -4.35 0.81
N ARG A 49 0.16 -4.58 -0.46
CA ARG A 49 0.40 -5.93 -1.00
C ARG A 49 1.59 -6.62 -0.32
N ASN A 50 2.62 -5.87 0.07
CA ASN A 50 3.83 -6.40 0.72
C ASN A 50 3.82 -6.21 2.25
N CYS A 51 2.67 -5.93 2.87
CA CYS A 51 2.61 -5.68 4.31
C CYS A 51 2.76 -6.95 5.13
N ASP A 52 4.01 -7.30 5.39
CA ASP A 52 4.41 -8.52 6.13
C ASP A 52 4.73 -8.24 7.61
N ASN A 53 4.50 -7.01 8.11
CA ASN A 53 4.91 -6.54 9.45
C ASN A 53 6.43 -6.55 9.72
N PHE A 54 7.22 -7.08 8.79
CA PHE A 54 8.68 -7.11 8.83
C PHE A 54 9.30 -6.05 7.92
N HIS A 55 9.06 -6.15 6.60
CA HIS A 55 9.56 -5.20 5.60
C HIS A 55 8.69 -3.96 5.42
N VAL A 56 7.37 -4.15 5.47
CA VAL A 56 6.40 -3.06 5.38
C VAL A 56 5.48 -3.15 6.57
N ARG A 57 5.53 -2.12 7.43
CA ARG A 57 4.69 -2.02 8.62
C ARG A 57 3.41 -1.26 8.29
N GLY A 58 2.38 -1.44 9.10
CA GLY A 58 1.18 -0.60 9.01
C GLY A 58 1.47 0.89 9.22
N GLU A 59 2.59 1.22 9.89
CA GLU A 59 3.09 2.58 10.03
C GLU A 59 3.54 3.19 8.70
N ASP A 60 4.21 2.41 7.83
CA ASP A 60 4.59 2.87 6.48
C ASP A 60 3.35 3.20 5.64
N VAL A 61 2.31 2.35 5.70
CA VAL A 61 1.03 2.60 5.01
C VAL A 61 0.39 3.90 5.51
N LYS A 62 0.39 4.15 6.83
CA LYS A 62 -0.11 5.40 7.43
C LYS A 62 0.73 6.61 7.05
N ASN A 63 2.05 6.46 6.94
CA ASN A 63 2.95 7.53 6.51
C ASN A 63 2.73 7.90 5.04
N ILE A 64 2.50 6.90 4.17
CA ILE A 64 2.18 7.10 2.76
C ILE A 64 0.80 7.76 2.61
N LEU A 65 -0.20 7.37 3.42
CA LEU A 65 -1.51 8.05 3.45
C LEU A 65 -1.38 9.53 3.88
N ASN A 66 -0.50 9.81 4.84
CA ASN A 66 -0.17 11.18 5.28
C ASN A 66 0.98 11.80 4.47
N TRP A 67 1.20 11.35 3.23
CA TRP A 67 2.25 11.87 2.35
C TRP A 67 2.15 13.40 2.19
N GLU A 68 0.96 13.96 2.05
CA GLU A 68 0.74 15.41 1.90
C GLU A 68 1.38 16.22 3.05
N VAL A 69 1.25 15.72 4.29
CA VAL A 69 1.83 16.34 5.48
C VAL A 69 3.34 16.09 5.56
N ASN A 70 3.77 14.89 5.16
CA ASN A 70 5.18 14.49 5.17
C ASN A 70 6.03 15.16 4.08
N GLN A 71 5.44 15.79 3.06
CA GLN A 71 6.20 16.57 2.07
C GLN A 71 6.81 17.85 2.66
N ASN A 72 6.23 18.40 3.74
CA ASN A 72 6.65 19.67 4.32
C ASN A 72 7.71 19.52 5.44
N VAL A 73 8.07 18.30 5.81
CA VAL A 73 9.09 18.05 6.84
C VAL A 73 10.46 17.81 6.20
N GLU A 74 11.45 18.62 6.62
CA GLU A 74 12.86 18.49 6.25
C GLU A 74 13.41 17.14 6.75
N GLY A 75 13.23 16.11 5.93
CA GLY A 75 13.56 14.72 6.29
C GLY A 75 12.97 13.67 5.36
N GLY A 76 11.95 14.03 4.56
CA GLY A 76 11.35 13.17 3.53
C GLY A 76 10.68 11.91 4.06
N LEU A 77 9.79 11.30 3.27
CA LEU A 77 9.29 9.96 3.57
C LEU A 77 10.46 8.98 3.54
N LYS A 78 11.01 8.64 4.71
CA LYS A 78 11.84 7.46 4.90
C LYS A 78 10.95 6.22 4.90
N CYS A 79 10.29 5.96 3.78
CA CYS A 79 9.79 4.63 3.53
C CYS A 79 11.02 3.80 3.18
N HIS A 80 11.50 2.98 4.12
CA HIS A 80 12.50 1.94 3.86
C HIS A 80 11.88 0.81 3.02
N LEU A 81 11.07 1.18 2.01
CA LEU A 81 10.70 0.25 0.97
C LEU A 81 11.85 0.28 -0.01
N ASN A 82 12.57 -0.83 -0.06
CA ASN A 82 13.62 -1.05 -1.05
C ASN A 82 12.96 -1.03 -2.43
N LEU A 83 12.90 0.15 -3.05
CA LEU A 83 12.19 0.38 -4.32
C LEU A 83 12.70 -0.58 -5.41
N GLN A 84 13.95 -1.03 -5.29
CA GLN A 84 14.57 -2.01 -6.16
C GLN A 84 13.94 -3.42 -6.05
N GLU A 85 13.56 -3.86 -4.85
CA GLU A 85 12.96 -5.18 -4.65
C GLU A 85 11.46 -5.20 -4.94
N LEU A 86 10.79 -4.06 -4.77
CA LEU A 86 9.36 -3.96 -5.04
C LEU A 86 9.01 -3.90 -6.53
N PHE A 87 9.85 -3.22 -7.34
CA PHE A 87 9.67 -3.22 -8.80
C PHE A 87 9.93 -4.58 -9.44
N CYS A 88 10.73 -5.45 -8.81
CA CYS A 88 11.06 -6.77 -9.34
C CYS A 88 9.94 -7.82 -9.08
N ARG A 89 8.91 -7.48 -8.29
CA ARG A 89 7.77 -8.37 -7.95
C ARG A 89 6.43 -7.92 -8.55
N ILE A 90 6.42 -6.89 -9.40
CA ILE A 90 5.27 -6.45 -10.20
C ILE A 90 5.46 -6.96 -11.63
#